data_AF-A0A2E7VVT5-F1
#
_entry.id   AF-A0A2E7VVT5-F1
#
_cell.length_a   1.000
_cell.length_b   1.000
_cell.length_c   1.000
_cell.angle_alpha   90.00
_cell.angle_beta   90.00
_cell.angle_gamma   90.00
#
_symmetry.space_group_name_H-M   'P 1'
#
loop_
_entity.id
_entity.type
_entity.pdbx_description
1 polymer ?
#
loop_
_entity_poly.entity_id
_entity_poly.type
_entity_poly.pdbx_seq_one_letter_code
_entity_poly.pdbx_strand_id
1 'polypeptide(L)'
;MIKIYKIANDLGVTLIGPNCPGLINPAQKCKIGIMPGDIFMPGRIGVVSRSGTLTYEAVDQLTKNGIGQSLCVGIGGDPIVGTTFINVLDYFIQDEETDGIVFIGEIGGTKEQEAAEYLKSINNTKPIAALIVGASAPEGKRMGHAGAVISGDSGKAESKMFALKEAGCEIVIHPGQIAETLKKII
;
A
#
# COMPACT_ATOMS: atom_id res chain seq x y z
N MET A 1 -9.79 -10.29 -15.81
CA MET A 1 -9.64 -8.93 -15.26
C MET A 1 -9.95 -7.81 -16.27
N ILE A 2 -9.26 -7.71 -17.40
CA ILE A 2 -9.39 -6.60 -18.38
C ILE A 2 -10.85 -6.19 -18.71
N LYS A 3 -11.76 -7.14 -18.98
CA LYS A 3 -13.16 -6.84 -19.28
C LYS A 3 -13.89 -6.17 -18.09
N ILE A 4 -13.68 -6.68 -16.87
CA ILE A 4 -14.30 -6.15 -15.65
C ILE A 4 -13.73 -4.77 -15.34
N TYR A 5 -12.42 -4.59 -15.48
CA TYR A 5 -11.76 -3.29 -15.32
C TYR A 5 -12.38 -2.22 -16.23
N LYS A 6 -12.55 -2.54 -17.52
CA LYS A 6 -13.17 -1.63 -18.48
C LYS A 6 -14.60 -1.27 -18.09
N ILE A 7 -15.44 -2.26 -17.76
CA ILE A 7 -16.83 -2.02 -17.36
C ILE A 7 -16.91 -1.17 -16.10
N ALA A 8 -16.07 -1.44 -15.10
CA ALA A 8 -16.04 -0.66 -13.87
C ALA A 8 -15.69 0.81 -14.15
N ASN A 9 -14.68 1.06 -14.97
CA ASN A 9 -14.32 2.42 -15.39
C ASN A 9 -15.43 3.10 -16.21
N ASP A 10 -16.02 2.41 -17.17
CA ASP A 10 -17.10 2.94 -18.01
C ASP A 10 -18.34 3.34 -17.16
N LEU A 11 -18.54 2.67 -16.03
CA LEU A 11 -19.64 2.94 -15.09
C LEU A 11 -19.26 3.87 -13.92
N GLY A 12 -18.00 4.33 -13.84
CA GLY A 12 -17.52 5.16 -12.72
C GLY A 12 -17.51 4.43 -11.37
N VAL A 13 -17.36 3.10 -11.38
CA VAL A 13 -17.35 2.25 -10.17
C VAL A 13 -15.91 1.97 -9.74
N THR A 14 -15.60 2.23 -8.46
CA THR A 14 -14.33 1.84 -7.85
C THR A 14 -14.25 0.32 -7.70
N LEU A 15 -13.17 -0.27 -8.24
CA LEU A 15 -12.92 -1.71 -8.17
C LEU A 15 -11.68 -2.02 -7.33
N ILE A 16 -11.88 -2.61 -6.15
CA ILE A 16 -10.79 -3.10 -5.31
C ILE A 16 -10.35 -4.49 -5.78
N GLY A 17 -9.04 -4.68 -5.98
CA GLY A 17 -8.46 -5.94 -6.45
C GLY A 17 -8.22 -6.00 -7.96
N PRO A 18 -8.09 -7.21 -8.54
CA PRO A 18 -8.35 -8.54 -7.96
C PRO A 18 -7.22 -9.02 -7.03
N ASN A 19 -7.32 -10.26 -6.55
CA ASN A 19 -6.27 -10.91 -5.74
C ASN A 19 -5.83 -10.06 -4.54
N CYS A 20 -6.83 -9.61 -3.78
CA CYS A 20 -6.64 -8.67 -2.68
C CYS A 20 -7.43 -9.12 -1.44
N PRO A 21 -7.00 -8.72 -0.23
CA PRO A 21 -7.77 -8.94 0.98
C PRO A 21 -9.01 -8.04 1.08
N GLY A 22 -9.12 -7.01 0.24
CA GLY A 22 -10.24 -6.05 0.21
C GLY A 22 -9.92 -4.75 0.96
N LEU A 23 -10.88 -4.21 1.71
CA LEU A 23 -10.70 -3.02 2.54
C LEU A 23 -11.45 -3.11 3.87
N ILE A 24 -11.02 -2.31 4.84
CA ILE A 24 -11.70 -2.15 6.12
C ILE A 24 -11.59 -0.71 6.61
N ASN A 25 -12.72 -0.17 7.07
CA ASN A 25 -12.80 1.08 7.82
C ASN A 25 -13.23 0.73 9.25
N PRO A 26 -12.30 0.78 10.24
CA PRO A 26 -12.60 0.37 11.60
C PRO A 26 -13.63 1.29 12.29
N ALA A 27 -13.55 2.61 12.08
CA ALA A 27 -14.46 3.57 12.69
C ALA A 27 -15.91 3.38 12.22
N GLN A 28 -16.08 3.14 10.91
CA GLN A 28 -17.39 2.93 10.28
C GLN A 28 -17.88 1.48 10.39
N LYS A 29 -17.11 0.59 11.03
CA LYS A 29 -17.41 -0.85 11.14
C LYS A 29 -17.71 -1.50 9.78
N CYS A 30 -17.04 -1.04 8.73
CA CYS A 30 -17.23 -1.52 7.37
C CYS A 30 -16.06 -2.41 6.97
N LYS A 31 -16.36 -3.61 6.48
CA LYS A 31 -15.37 -4.54 5.92
C LYS A 31 -15.87 -5.11 4.61
N ILE A 32 -15.02 -5.05 3.58
CA ILE A 32 -15.21 -5.73 2.31
C ILE A 32 -14.03 -6.67 2.12
N GLY A 33 -14.28 -7.97 1.98
CA GLY A 33 -13.22 -8.98 1.81
C GLY A 33 -12.89 -9.75 3.09
N ILE A 34 -11.64 -10.20 3.19
CA ILE A 34 -11.22 -11.26 4.11
C ILE A 34 -10.28 -10.80 5.23
N MET A 35 -10.11 -9.50 5.42
CA MET A 35 -9.28 -8.97 6.51
C MET A 35 -9.82 -9.43 7.89
N PRO A 36 -8.95 -9.84 8.83
CA PRO A 36 -9.36 -10.19 10.19
C PRO A 36 -9.68 -8.91 10.97
N GLY A 37 -10.95 -8.66 11.29
CA GLY A 37 -11.37 -7.35 11.82
C GLY A 37 -10.94 -7.05 13.26
N ASP A 38 -10.56 -8.08 14.01
CA ASP A 38 -10.21 -8.04 15.43
C ASP A 38 -8.82 -7.43 15.72
N ILE A 39 -7.93 -7.39 14.73
CA ILE A 39 -6.62 -6.74 14.85
C ILE A 39 -6.65 -5.24 14.54
N PHE A 40 -7.79 -4.71 14.10
CA PHE A 40 -7.94 -3.31 13.70
C PHE A 40 -8.46 -2.46 14.85
N MET A 41 -7.98 -1.21 14.90
CA MET A 41 -8.43 -0.22 15.87
C MET A 41 -8.75 1.08 15.13
N PRO A 42 -9.89 1.77 15.41
CA PRO A 42 -10.14 3.10 14.86
C PRO A 42 -9.01 4.06 15.17
N GLY A 43 -8.57 4.83 14.17
CA GLY A 43 -7.59 5.90 14.33
C GLY A 43 -7.39 6.64 13.02
N ARG A 44 -6.20 7.20 12.82
CA ARG A 44 -5.96 8.23 11.79
C ARG A 44 -4.84 7.85 10.81
N ILE A 45 -4.44 6.59 10.76
CA ILE A 45 -3.42 6.11 9.83
C ILE A 45 -4.04 5.34 8.67
N GLY A 46 -3.80 5.82 7.45
CA GLY A 46 -4.15 5.11 6.22
C GLY A 46 -3.15 3.98 5.94
N VAL A 47 -3.62 2.84 5.46
CA VAL A 47 -2.75 1.72 5.07
C VAL A 47 -3.08 1.28 3.64
N VAL A 48 -2.09 1.26 2.75
CA VAL A 48 -2.23 0.73 1.38
C VAL A 48 -1.18 -0.34 1.11
N SER A 49 -1.61 -1.49 0.57
CA SER A 49 -0.71 -2.62 0.34
C SER A 49 -1.11 -3.47 -0.86
N ARG A 50 -0.12 -4.05 -1.55
CA ARG A 50 -0.33 -5.14 -2.51
C ARG A 50 -0.55 -6.49 -1.83
N SER A 51 0.05 -6.70 -0.67
CA SER A 51 0.11 -7.99 0.04
C SER A 51 -0.86 -8.06 1.22
N GLY A 52 -1.72 -9.09 1.24
CA GLY A 52 -2.65 -9.31 2.35
C GLY A 52 -1.96 -9.61 3.67
N THR A 53 -0.97 -10.51 3.69
CA THR A 53 -0.27 -10.89 4.93
C THR A 53 0.51 -9.72 5.54
N LEU A 54 1.17 -8.92 4.72
CA LEU A 54 1.88 -7.72 5.19
C LEU A 54 0.92 -6.61 5.63
N THR A 55 -0.29 -6.57 5.07
CA THR A 55 -1.33 -5.69 5.59
C THR A 55 -1.67 -6.05 7.03
N TYR A 56 -1.82 -7.34 7.32
CA TYR A 56 -2.15 -7.81 8.67
C TYR A 56 -1.02 -7.55 9.65
N GLU A 57 0.22 -7.80 9.23
CA GLU A 57 1.42 -7.50 10.02
C GLU A 57 1.52 -6.01 10.36
N ALA A 58 1.33 -5.12 9.37
CA ALA A 58 1.39 -3.69 9.60
C ALA A 58 0.29 -3.22 10.56
N VAL A 59 -0.95 -3.68 10.35
CA VAL A 59 -2.09 -3.31 11.20
C VAL A 59 -1.90 -3.82 12.62
N ASP A 60 -1.49 -5.07 12.80
CA ASP A 60 -1.23 -5.66 14.13
C ASP A 60 -0.13 -4.88 14.88
N GLN A 61 0.98 -4.56 14.21
CA GLN A 61 2.03 -3.73 14.79
C GLN A 61 1.51 -2.35 15.20
N LEU A 62 0.79 -1.66 14.32
CA LEU A 62 0.24 -0.33 14.59
C LEU A 62 -0.71 -0.38 15.79
N THR A 63 -1.67 -1.31 15.78
CA THR A 63 -2.67 -1.47 16.85
C THR A 63 -2.00 -1.77 18.20
N LYS A 64 -1.05 -2.72 18.26
CA LYS A 64 -0.27 -3.02 19.48
C LYS A 64 0.54 -1.83 19.99
N ASN A 65 0.84 -0.89 19.11
CA ASN A 65 1.55 0.35 19.41
C ASN A 65 0.64 1.53 19.73
N GLY A 66 -0.68 1.32 19.84
CA GLY A 66 -1.67 2.36 20.13
C GLY A 66 -2.01 3.23 18.92
N ILE A 67 -1.67 2.80 17.70
CA ILE A 67 -1.89 3.55 16.47
C ILE A 67 -3.03 2.90 15.70
N GLY A 68 -4.18 3.57 15.64
CA GLY A 68 -5.35 3.08 14.91
C GLY A 68 -5.36 3.51 13.44
N GLN A 69 -6.16 2.81 12.64
CA GLN A 69 -6.28 3.02 11.21
C GLN A 69 -7.57 3.78 10.84
N SER A 70 -7.44 4.72 9.89
CA SER A 70 -8.59 5.44 9.30
C SER A 70 -9.27 4.56 8.25
N LEU A 71 -8.48 4.01 7.34
CA LEU A 71 -8.89 3.08 6.31
C LEU A 71 -7.69 2.23 5.87
N CYS A 72 -7.93 0.94 5.66
CA CYS A 72 -6.93 0.01 5.17
C CYS A 72 -7.40 -0.62 3.85
N VAL A 73 -6.56 -0.56 2.82
CA VAL A 73 -6.88 -1.01 1.46
C VAL A 73 -5.79 -1.94 0.95
N GLY A 74 -6.17 -3.20 0.70
CA GLY A 74 -5.36 -4.11 -0.10
C GLY A 74 -5.72 -3.94 -1.57
N ILE A 75 -4.82 -3.43 -2.39
CA ILE A 75 -5.06 -3.23 -3.83
C ILE A 75 -4.86 -4.50 -4.66
N GLY A 76 -4.13 -5.48 -4.09
CA GLY A 76 -3.87 -6.78 -4.69
C GLY A 76 -2.55 -6.88 -5.46
N GLY A 77 -2.12 -8.12 -5.70
CA GLY A 77 -0.81 -8.45 -6.26
C GLY A 77 -0.78 -8.66 -7.79
N ASP A 78 -1.93 -8.56 -8.45
CA ASP A 78 -2.04 -8.81 -9.89
C ASP A 78 -1.46 -7.64 -10.73
N PRO A 79 -1.00 -7.88 -11.97
CA PRO A 79 -0.44 -6.82 -12.82
C PRO A 79 -1.44 -5.70 -13.15
N ILE A 80 -2.71 -6.08 -13.33
CA ILE A 80 -3.83 -5.18 -13.62
C ILE A 80 -4.76 -5.18 -12.41
N VAL A 81 -4.79 -4.06 -11.70
CA VAL A 81 -5.65 -3.80 -10.56
C VAL A 81 -6.66 -2.72 -10.92
N GLY A 82 -7.85 -2.76 -10.32
CA GLY A 82 -8.86 -1.72 -10.47
C GLY A 82 -8.44 -0.42 -9.80
N THR A 83 -8.16 -0.49 -8.50
CA THR A 83 -7.65 0.62 -7.70
C THR A 83 -6.14 0.53 -7.56
N THR A 84 -5.44 1.59 -7.92
CA THR A 84 -3.97 1.69 -7.88
C THR A 84 -3.48 2.33 -6.59
N PHE A 85 -2.16 2.30 -6.35
CA PHE A 85 -1.54 3.08 -5.28
C PHE A 85 -1.88 4.57 -5.36
N ILE A 86 -1.81 5.15 -6.56
CA ILE A 86 -2.12 6.58 -6.78
C ILE A 86 -3.54 6.89 -6.34
N ASN A 87 -4.51 6.05 -6.69
CA ASN A 87 -5.91 6.29 -6.29
C ASN A 87 -6.09 6.29 -4.77
N VAL A 88 -5.42 5.37 -4.06
CA VAL A 88 -5.53 5.29 -2.59
C VAL A 88 -4.74 6.40 -1.91
N LEU A 89 -3.56 6.76 -2.43
CA LEU A 89 -2.78 7.88 -1.94
C LEU A 89 -3.53 9.20 -2.10
N ASP A 90 -4.13 9.44 -3.27
CA ASP A 90 -4.95 10.62 -3.52
C ASP A 90 -6.10 10.75 -2.53
N TYR A 91 -6.80 9.64 -2.26
CA TYR A 91 -7.82 9.58 -1.22
C TYR A 91 -7.24 9.93 0.16
N PHE A 92 -6.17 9.27 0.60
CA PHE A 92 -5.60 9.52 1.92
C PHE A 92 -5.05 10.93 2.09
N ILE A 93 -4.52 11.54 1.04
CA ILE A 93 -3.98 12.90 1.09
C ILE A 93 -5.10 13.93 1.25
N GLN A 94 -6.25 13.71 0.62
CA GLN A 94 -7.41 14.60 0.73
C GLN A 94 -8.27 14.31 1.97
N ASP A 95 -8.19 13.11 2.54
CA ASP A 95 -9.02 12.68 3.66
C ASP A 95 -8.60 13.36 4.98
N GLU A 96 -9.42 14.26 5.50
CA GLU A 96 -9.17 14.95 6.78
C GLU A 96 -9.09 13.99 7.97
N GLU A 97 -9.57 12.74 7.85
CA GLU A 97 -9.49 11.72 8.89
C GLU A 97 -8.20 10.88 8.86
N THR A 98 -7.31 11.17 7.91
CA THR A 98 -6.01 10.51 7.77
C THR A 98 -4.87 11.49 8.00
N ASP A 99 -4.03 11.23 9.01
CA ASP A 99 -2.89 12.07 9.38
C ASP A 99 -1.56 11.53 8.86
N GLY A 100 -1.46 10.22 8.62
CA GLY A 100 -0.25 9.57 8.12
C GLY A 100 -0.57 8.29 7.36
N ILE A 101 0.39 7.80 6.57
CA ILE A 101 0.17 6.70 5.63
C ILE A 101 1.25 5.63 5.79
N VAL A 102 0.83 4.37 5.82
CA VAL A 102 1.71 3.21 5.60
C VAL A 102 1.53 2.70 4.18
N PHE A 103 2.62 2.70 3.44
CA PHE A 103 2.69 2.23 2.06
C PHE A 103 3.47 0.92 1.99
N ILE A 104 2.88 -0.15 1.44
CA ILE A 104 3.54 -1.45 1.33
C ILE A 104 3.54 -1.91 -0.13
N GLY A 105 4.69 -1.70 -0.76
CA GLY A 105 4.99 -2.14 -2.12
C GLY A 105 5.75 -3.46 -2.17
N GLU A 106 5.99 -3.93 -3.38
CA GLU A 106 6.72 -5.17 -3.65
C GLU A 106 7.62 -4.98 -4.88
N ILE A 107 8.66 -5.81 -5.01
CA ILE A 107 9.41 -5.93 -6.26
C ILE A 107 8.53 -6.24 -7.48
N GLY A 108 9.07 -5.94 -8.66
CA GLY A 108 8.42 -6.15 -9.95
C GLY A 108 7.45 -5.04 -10.36
N GLY A 109 7.38 -4.79 -11.68
CA GLY A 109 6.64 -3.67 -12.25
C GLY A 109 7.16 -2.29 -11.82
N THR A 110 6.39 -1.23 -12.08
CA THR A 110 6.77 0.18 -11.86
C THR A 110 5.80 0.96 -10.98
N LYS A 111 4.77 0.31 -10.43
CA LYS A 111 3.65 0.97 -9.72
C LYS A 111 4.11 1.82 -8.54
N GLU A 112 5.14 1.38 -7.82
CA GLU A 112 5.72 2.11 -6.69
C GLU A 112 6.47 3.37 -7.14
N GLN A 113 7.15 3.32 -8.29
CA GLN A 113 7.79 4.51 -8.87
C GLN A 113 6.76 5.48 -9.46
N GLU A 114 5.71 4.96 -10.10
CA GLU A 114 4.57 5.78 -10.56
C GLU A 114 3.90 6.51 -9.36
N ALA A 115 3.75 5.82 -8.24
CA ALA A 115 3.27 6.44 -6.99
C ALA A 115 4.23 7.51 -6.47
N ALA A 116 5.54 7.26 -6.53
CA ALA A 116 6.56 8.24 -6.15
C ALA A 116 6.52 9.50 -7.03
N GLU A 117 6.39 9.34 -8.35
CA GLU A 117 6.26 10.48 -9.27
C GLU A 117 4.97 11.26 -9.04
N TYR A 118 3.85 10.59 -8.75
CA TYR A 118 2.62 11.24 -8.33
C TYR A 118 2.83 12.05 -7.04
N LEU A 119 3.46 11.49 -6.02
CA LEU A 119 3.74 12.18 -4.75
C LEU A 119 4.62 13.42 -4.95
N LYS A 120 5.59 13.38 -5.87
CA LYS A 120 6.40 14.57 -6.24
C LYS A 120 5.60 15.63 -6.99
N SER A 121 4.56 15.23 -7.72
CA SER A 121 3.74 16.15 -8.52
C SER A 121 2.73 16.96 -7.70
N ILE A 122 2.57 16.60 -6.42
CA ILE A 122 1.61 17.23 -5.51
C ILE A 122 2.33 17.79 -4.27
N ASN A 123 1.70 18.74 -3.60
CA ASN A 123 2.20 19.26 -2.32
C ASN A 123 1.64 18.44 -1.16
N ASN A 124 2.16 17.23 -0.94
CA ASN A 124 1.76 16.39 0.18
C ASN A 124 2.48 16.80 1.47
N THR A 125 1.74 16.96 2.56
CA THR A 125 2.28 17.22 3.90
C THR A 125 2.15 16.04 4.86
N LYS A 126 1.43 14.98 4.47
CA LYS A 126 1.18 13.83 5.35
C LYS A 126 2.39 12.89 5.33
N PRO A 127 2.93 12.50 6.50
CA PRO A 127 4.04 11.55 6.58
C PRO A 127 3.66 10.19 5.99
N ILE A 128 4.59 9.60 5.23
CA ILE A 128 4.44 8.28 4.61
C ILE A 128 5.60 7.38 5.02
N ALA A 129 5.30 6.28 5.71
CA ALA A 129 6.25 5.20 5.97
C ALA A 129 6.10 4.12 4.89
N ALA A 130 7.15 3.87 4.11
CA ALA A 130 7.10 3.00 2.93
C ALA A 130 8.00 1.76 3.07
N LEU A 131 7.41 0.57 2.90
CA LEU A 131 8.10 -0.72 2.86
C LEU A 131 8.08 -1.30 1.45
N ILE A 132 9.23 -1.74 0.94
CA ILE A 132 9.32 -2.56 -0.28
C ILE A 132 9.80 -3.96 0.11
N VAL A 133 8.96 -4.96 -0.13
CA VAL A 133 9.30 -6.35 0.17
C VAL A 133 9.85 -7.10 -1.05
N GLY A 134 10.59 -8.18 -0.78
CA GLY A 134 11.20 -9.04 -1.80
C GLY A 134 12.62 -8.63 -2.21
N ALA A 135 13.29 -7.75 -1.46
CA ALA A 135 14.68 -7.36 -1.74
C ALA A 135 15.66 -8.54 -1.79
N SER A 136 15.41 -9.59 -1.00
CA SER A 136 16.24 -10.80 -0.98
C SER A 136 15.84 -11.86 -2.03
N ALA A 137 14.93 -11.53 -2.95
CA ALA A 137 14.48 -12.48 -3.97
C ALA A 137 15.62 -12.78 -4.96
N PRO A 138 15.88 -14.05 -5.29
CA PRO A 138 16.86 -14.41 -6.32
C PRO A 138 16.46 -13.86 -7.69
N GLU A 139 17.45 -13.44 -8.48
CA GLU A 139 17.22 -12.97 -9.84
C GLU A 139 16.53 -14.07 -10.69
N GLY A 140 15.57 -13.66 -11.52
CA GLY A 140 14.82 -14.57 -12.39
C GLY A 140 13.74 -15.42 -11.69
N LYS A 141 13.54 -15.30 -10.36
CA LYS A 141 12.42 -15.97 -9.69
C LYS A 141 11.16 -15.12 -9.67
N ARG A 142 10.04 -15.77 -9.98
CA ARG A 142 8.70 -15.23 -9.76
C ARG A 142 8.29 -15.47 -8.31
N MET A 143 7.91 -14.41 -7.59
CA MET A 143 7.34 -14.53 -6.25
C MET A 143 5.85 -14.88 -6.31
N GLY A 144 5.21 -15.11 -5.16
CA GLY A 144 3.84 -15.61 -5.07
C GLY A 144 2.79 -14.73 -5.76
N HIS A 145 3.01 -13.41 -5.84
CA HIS A 145 2.12 -12.51 -6.57
C HIS A 145 2.41 -12.51 -8.07
N ALA A 146 1.35 -12.55 -8.87
CA ALA A 146 1.45 -12.67 -10.32
C ALA A 146 2.24 -11.53 -10.98
N GLY A 147 2.25 -10.33 -10.39
CA GLY A 147 2.99 -9.15 -10.85
C GLY A 147 4.42 -8.99 -10.31
N ALA A 148 4.89 -9.89 -9.45
CA ALA A 148 6.25 -9.84 -8.90
C ALA A 148 7.25 -10.51 -9.86
N VAL A 149 7.40 -9.92 -11.05
CA VAL A 149 8.42 -10.30 -12.04
C VAL A 149 9.43 -9.15 -12.14
N ILE A 150 10.69 -9.43 -11.81
CA ILE A 150 11.77 -8.46 -11.93
C ILE A 150 12.20 -8.41 -13.40
N SER A 151 11.95 -7.29 -14.07
CA SER A 151 12.44 -7.02 -15.43
C SER A 151 13.31 -5.77 -15.41
N GLY A 152 14.62 -5.94 -15.56
CA GLY A 152 15.58 -4.83 -15.49
C GLY A 152 15.67 -4.16 -14.11
N ASP A 153 16.35 -3.02 -14.05
CA ASP A 153 16.63 -2.32 -12.79
C ASP A 153 15.40 -1.71 -12.13
N SER A 154 14.36 -1.37 -12.91
CA SER A 154 13.10 -0.81 -12.37
C SER A 154 12.29 -1.80 -11.54
N GLY A 155 12.51 -3.11 -11.73
CA GLY A 155 11.85 -4.13 -10.92
C GLY A 155 12.47 -4.33 -9.53
N LYS A 156 13.68 -3.81 -9.29
CA LYS A 156 14.46 -4.07 -8.07
C LYS A 156 13.95 -3.26 -6.88
N ALA A 157 14.14 -3.81 -5.67
CA ALA A 157 13.73 -3.17 -4.44
C ALA A 157 14.47 -1.84 -4.20
N GLU A 158 15.78 -1.78 -4.50
CA GLU A 158 16.59 -0.58 -4.28
C GLU A 158 16.10 0.59 -5.14
N SER A 159 15.77 0.34 -6.41
CA SER A 159 15.26 1.38 -7.32
C SER A 159 13.92 1.95 -6.82
N LYS A 160 13.02 1.09 -6.32
CA LYS A 160 11.74 1.50 -5.75
C LYS A 160 11.90 2.30 -4.46
N MET A 161 12.74 1.81 -3.55
CA MET A 161 13.06 2.50 -2.30
C MET A 161 13.68 3.88 -2.56
N PHE A 162 14.60 3.97 -3.53
CA PHE A 162 15.19 5.25 -3.93
C PHE A 162 14.14 6.23 -4.45
N ALA A 163 13.27 5.79 -5.37
CA ALA A 163 12.21 6.63 -5.93
C ALA A 163 11.25 7.16 -4.84
N LEU A 164 10.80 6.30 -3.93
CA LEU A 164 9.92 6.68 -2.82
C LEU A 164 10.60 7.61 -1.83
N LYS A 165 11.89 7.40 -1.54
CA LYS A 165 12.67 8.29 -0.67
C LYS A 165 12.81 9.69 -1.27
N GLU A 166 13.11 9.78 -2.56
CA GLU A 166 13.15 11.06 -3.30
C GLU A 166 11.77 11.75 -3.36
N ALA A 167 10.68 11.00 -3.19
CA ALA A 167 9.33 11.53 -3.07
C ALA A 167 8.93 11.92 -1.63
N GLY A 168 9.88 11.89 -0.67
CA GLY A 168 9.65 12.29 0.71
C GLY A 168 9.09 11.19 1.62
N CYS A 169 9.07 9.93 1.19
CA CYS A 169 8.69 8.82 2.05
C CYS A 169 9.85 8.40 2.96
N GLU A 170 9.54 8.06 4.22
CA GLU A 170 10.50 7.42 5.11
C GLU A 170 10.51 5.90 4.84
N ILE A 171 11.69 5.34 4.55
CA ILE A 171 11.81 3.95 4.13
C ILE A 171 11.90 3.03 5.34
N VAL A 172 10.98 2.08 5.42
CA VAL A 172 10.98 0.98 6.39
C VAL A 172 11.92 -0.11 5.88
N ILE A 173 12.97 -0.43 6.65
CA ILE A 173 13.99 -1.41 6.26
C ILE A 173 13.53 -2.85 6.52
N HIS A 174 12.80 -3.07 7.62
CA HIS A 174 12.34 -4.40 8.01
C HIS A 174 10.83 -4.39 8.27
N PRO A 175 10.06 -5.42 7.84
CA PRO A 175 8.63 -5.49 8.09
C PRO A 175 8.24 -5.32 9.57
N GLY A 176 9.10 -5.78 10.50
CA GLY A 176 8.94 -5.62 11.95
C GLY A 176 9.09 -4.20 12.51
N GLN A 177 9.38 -3.20 11.66
CA GLN A 177 9.68 -1.82 12.08
C GLN A 177 8.66 -0.80 11.56
N ILE A 178 7.54 -1.24 10.97
CA ILE A 178 6.56 -0.34 10.32
C ILE A 178 6.03 0.69 11.32
N ALA A 179 5.56 0.24 12.48
CA ALA A 179 5.03 1.15 13.50
C ALA A 179 6.11 2.05 14.11
N GLU A 180 7.32 1.54 14.32
CA GLU A 180 8.44 2.31 14.86
C GLU A 180 8.85 3.44 13.91
N THR A 181 8.98 3.14 12.61
CA THR A 181 9.33 4.13 11.60
C THR A 181 8.24 5.20 11.48
N LEU A 182 6.97 4.81 11.44
CA LEU A 182 5.87 5.78 11.38
C LEU A 182 5.86 6.71 12.60
N LYS A 183 6.09 6.19 13.81
CA LYS A 183 6.16 7.00 15.05
C LYS A 183 7.23 8.10 15.02
N LYS A 184 8.29 7.95 14.23
CA LYS A 184 9.36 8.94 14.16
C LYS A 184 9.00 10.16 13.33
N ILE A 185 7.95 10.06 12.51
CA ILE A 185 7.58 11.06 11.50
C ILE A 185 6.17 11.63 11.68
N ILE A 186 5.43 11.16 12.70
CA ILE A 186 4.10 11.67 13.10
C ILE A 186 4.19 12.49 14.39
#